data_AF-A0A0L1IDP2-F1
#
_entry.id   AF-A0A0L1IDP2-F1
#
_cell.length_a   1.000
_cell.length_b   1.000
_cell.length_c   1.000
_cell.angle_alpha   90.00
_cell.angle_beta   90.00
_cell.angle_gamma   90.00
#
_symmetry.space_group_name_H-M   'P 1'
#
loop_
_entity.id
_entity.type
_entity.pdbx_description
1 polymer ?
#
loop_
_entity_poly.entity_id
_entity_poly.type
_entity_poly.pdbx_seq_one_letter_code
_entity_poly.pdbx_strand_id
1 'polypeptide(L)'
;MFLYFITYLCIFHNNIYSVELIKNNKYNFINNVHNIKYRTKIRAIYGKTGGKIIGHGHSYPSTEIYNDELKKYVDTNDEWIRTRTGIKKRRILKRDENISMLQIDSATQALETSCLKPSDIDMVINASSTPQNLFGDANNISNKIGCKNSVNMDLTAACTGFIFAFVTGMYIYIYIYIIIIIIFFFPCKKHNLCT
;
A
#
# COMPACT_ATOMS: atom_id res chain seq x y z
N MET A 1 -8.18 17.14 -9.15
CA MET A 1 -7.71 15.88 -8.55
C MET A 1 -6.32 16.13 -8.03
N PHE A 2 -6.15 16.04 -6.73
CA PHE A 2 -4.94 16.47 -6.03
C PHE A 2 -3.88 15.36 -6.05
N LEU A 3 -2.62 15.70 -6.35
CA LEU A 3 -1.48 14.83 -6.08
C LEU A 3 -1.19 14.88 -4.58
N TYR A 4 -1.64 13.86 -3.86
CA TYR A 4 -1.24 13.61 -2.48
C TYR A 4 -0.76 12.17 -2.38
N PHE A 5 0.47 11.99 -1.91
CA PHE A 5 0.89 10.71 -1.33
C PHE A 5 0.46 10.76 0.12
N ILE A 6 -0.40 9.84 0.53
CA ILE A 6 -0.73 9.64 1.93
C ILE A 6 -0.28 8.22 2.24
N THR A 7 0.61 8.10 3.20
CA THR A 7 1.11 6.81 3.64
C THR A 7 0.60 6.60 5.05
N TYR A 8 0.00 5.43 5.30
CA TYR A 8 -0.51 5.05 6.61
C TYR A 8 0.27 3.83 7.10
N LEU A 9 0.71 3.89 8.34
CA LEU A 9 1.30 2.75 9.01
C LEU A 9 0.24 2.09 9.90
N CYS A 10 0.06 0.79 9.76
CA CYS A 10 -0.98 0.05 10.47
C CYS A 10 -0.37 -1.09 11.31
N ILE A 11 -0.82 -1.21 12.57
CA ILE A 11 -0.61 -2.40 13.40
C ILE A 11 -1.86 -3.26 13.36
N PHE A 12 -1.68 -4.54 13.09
CA PHE A 12 -2.75 -5.54 13.19
C PHE A 12 -2.50 -6.42 14.41
N HIS A 13 -3.45 -6.46 15.34
CA HIS A 13 -3.39 -7.35 16.50
C HIS A 13 -4.16 -8.64 16.18
N ASN A 14 -3.52 -9.79 16.38
CA ASN A 14 -4.18 -11.10 16.46
C ASN A 14 -3.69 -11.87 17.69
N ASN A 15 -4.62 -12.42 18.47
CA ASN A 15 -4.32 -13.46 19.45
C ASN A 15 -4.31 -14.81 18.72
N ILE A 16 -3.14 -15.44 18.56
CA ILE A 16 -3.02 -16.79 17.99
C ILE A 16 -3.12 -17.83 19.10
N TYR A 17 -4.05 -18.78 18.93
CA TYR A 17 -3.97 -20.11 19.53
C TYR A 17 -3.61 -21.11 18.40
N SER A 18 -2.74 -22.07 18.71
CA SER A 18 -1.94 -22.97 17.86
C SER A 18 -2.52 -23.51 16.53
N VAL A 19 -1.63 -23.75 15.55
CA VAL A 19 -1.85 -24.66 14.41
C VAL A 19 -1.36 -26.05 14.82
N GLU A 20 -2.28 -26.96 15.17
CA GLU A 20 -1.94 -28.36 15.46
C GLU A 20 -2.06 -29.24 14.21
N LEU A 21 -0.94 -29.86 13.82
CA LEU A 21 -0.91 -30.92 12.83
C LEU A 21 -1.34 -32.25 13.49
N ILE A 22 -2.63 -32.57 13.44
CA ILE A 22 -3.11 -33.88 13.92
C ILE A 22 -2.86 -34.93 12.82
N LYS A 23 -1.72 -35.63 12.88
CA LYS A 23 -1.49 -36.87 12.11
C LYS A 23 -2.25 -38.02 12.78
N ASN A 24 -3.47 -38.31 12.34
CA ASN A 24 -4.17 -39.53 12.75
C ASN A 24 -3.64 -40.73 11.96
N ASN A 25 -2.66 -41.46 12.52
CA ASN A 25 -2.43 -42.86 12.16
C ASN A 25 -3.36 -43.73 12.99
N LYS A 26 -4.56 -44.00 12.46
CA LYS A 26 -5.31 -45.19 12.87
C LYS A 26 -5.09 -46.24 11.78
N TYR A 27 -4.97 -47.50 12.19
CA TYR A 27 -4.75 -48.73 11.40
C TYR A 27 -3.29 -49.18 11.28
N ASN A 28 -2.90 -50.09 12.18
CA ASN A 28 -1.84 -51.05 11.97
C ASN A 28 -2.46 -52.38 11.50
N PHE A 29 -1.88 -52.95 10.45
CA PHE A 29 -2.02 -54.33 9.96
C PHE A 29 -3.36 -54.75 9.32
N ILE A 30 -3.40 -54.78 7.98
CA ILE A 30 -3.47 -55.98 7.13
C ILE A 30 -3.44 -55.54 5.65
N ASN A 31 -2.57 -56.19 4.87
CA ASN A 31 -2.32 -56.11 3.43
C ASN A 31 -3.45 -55.55 2.53
N ASN A 32 -3.35 -54.27 2.13
CA ASN A 32 -3.72 -53.80 0.78
C ASN A 32 -3.29 -52.33 0.58
N VAL A 33 -2.09 -52.14 0.02
CA VAL A 33 -1.46 -50.83 -0.19
C VAL A 33 -1.85 -50.29 -1.56
N HIS A 34 -3.03 -49.68 -1.71
CA HIS A 34 -3.31 -48.82 -2.88
C HIS A 34 -4.20 -47.59 -2.62
N ASN A 35 -4.66 -47.32 -1.38
CA ASN A 35 -5.49 -46.12 -1.14
C ASN A 35 -5.42 -45.58 0.31
N ILE A 36 -4.23 -45.13 0.73
CA ILE A 36 -4.07 -44.41 2.01
C ILE A 36 -4.56 -42.97 1.81
N LYS A 37 -5.76 -42.66 2.33
CA LYS A 37 -6.36 -41.32 2.24
C LYS A 37 -5.94 -40.50 3.47
N TYR A 38 -4.86 -39.72 3.34
CA TYR A 38 -4.47 -38.76 4.37
C TYR A 38 -5.53 -37.67 4.50
N ARG A 39 -6.15 -37.53 5.67
CA ARG A 39 -7.15 -36.48 5.93
C ARG A 39 -6.55 -35.42 6.85
N THR A 40 -5.96 -34.39 6.26
CA THR A 40 -5.46 -33.23 7.01
C THR A 40 -6.64 -32.38 7.47
N LYS A 41 -6.84 -32.25 8.78
CA LYS A 41 -7.78 -31.26 9.34
C LYS A 41 -7.01 -29.98 9.61
N ILE A 42 -7.25 -28.95 8.78
CA ILE A 42 -6.76 -27.60 9.03
C ILE A 42 -7.83 -26.90 9.87
N ARG A 43 -7.49 -26.50 11.08
CA ARG A 43 -8.38 -25.70 11.94
C ARG A 43 -7.97 -24.24 11.85
N ALA A 44 -8.79 -23.43 11.18
CA ALA A 44 -8.67 -21.98 11.28
C ALA A 44 -9.29 -21.52 12.60
N ILE A 45 -8.50 -20.86 13.46
CA ILE A 45 -8.99 -20.25 14.69
C ILE A 45 -9.09 -18.75 14.43
N TYR A 46 -10.31 -18.23 14.37
CA TYR A 46 -10.56 -16.80 14.15
C TYR A 46 -10.52 -16.05 15.49
N GLY A 47 -9.54 -15.16 15.63
CA GLY A 47 -9.54 -14.11 16.64
C GLY A 47 -10.23 -12.83 16.12
N LYS A 48 -10.41 -11.84 16.99
CA LYS A 48 -10.93 -10.53 16.60
C LYS A 48 -9.87 -9.82 15.74
N THR A 49 -10.07 -9.75 14.43
CA THR A 49 -9.15 -9.10 13.50
C THR A 49 -9.44 -7.59 13.47
N GLY A 50 -8.39 -6.77 13.63
CA GLY A 50 -8.52 -5.32 13.66
C GLY A 50 -7.22 -4.64 13.24
N GLY A 51 -7.33 -3.57 12.47
CA GLY A 51 -6.21 -2.70 12.11
C GLY A 51 -6.28 -1.37 12.85
N LYS A 52 -5.14 -0.90 13.34
CA LYS A 52 -5.00 0.43 13.92
C LYS A 52 -3.95 1.21 13.14
N ILE A 53 -4.29 2.41 12.70
CA ILE A 53 -3.32 3.36 12.14
C ILE A 53 -2.49 3.93 13.29
N ILE A 54 -1.17 3.81 13.19
CA ILE A 54 -0.21 4.22 14.23
C ILE A 54 0.77 5.31 13.78
N GLY A 55 0.82 5.59 12.49
CA GLY A 55 1.66 6.62 11.90
C GLY A 55 1.12 7.04 10.54
N HIS A 56 1.53 8.22 10.10
CA HIS A 56 1.17 8.72 8.78
C HIS A 56 2.27 9.62 8.23
N GLY A 57 2.37 9.68 6.91
CA GLY A 57 3.32 10.56 6.23
C GLY A 57 2.74 11.02 4.91
N HIS A 58 3.21 12.16 4.42
CA HIS A 58 2.76 12.68 3.15
C HIS A 58 3.87 13.38 2.38
N SER A 59 3.81 13.26 1.07
CA SER A 59 4.70 13.98 0.17
C SER A 59 3.92 14.44 -1.05
N TYR A 60 4.40 15.50 -1.68
CA TYR A 60 3.75 16.07 -2.86
C TYR A 60 4.80 16.76 -3.73
N PRO A 61 4.57 16.85 -5.06
CA PRO A 61 5.48 17.55 -5.96
C PRO A 61 5.64 19.01 -5.56
N SER A 62 6.82 19.57 -5.81
CA SER A 62 7.14 20.98 -5.50
C SER A 62 6.28 21.97 -6.28
N THR A 63 5.90 21.62 -7.50
CA THR A 63 5.29 22.55 -8.46
C THR A 63 3.78 22.67 -8.26
N GLU A 64 3.33 23.89 -8.00
CA GLU A 64 1.92 24.25 -7.92
C GLU A 64 1.45 24.90 -9.21
N ILE A 65 0.20 24.63 -9.60
CA ILE A 65 -0.50 25.28 -10.70
C ILE A 65 -1.83 25.80 -10.18
N TYR A 66 -2.03 27.12 -10.30
CA TYR A 66 -3.28 27.79 -9.97
C TYR A 66 -4.31 27.61 -11.07
N ASN A 67 -5.59 27.75 -10.74
CA ASN A 67 -6.67 27.62 -11.73
C ASN A 67 -6.55 28.61 -12.90
N ASP A 68 -6.05 29.83 -12.66
CA ASP A 68 -5.87 30.80 -13.72
C ASP A 68 -4.80 30.39 -14.75
N GLU A 69 -3.79 29.64 -14.33
CA GLU A 69 -2.78 29.11 -15.24
C GLU A 69 -3.34 28.01 -16.15
N LEU A 70 -4.41 27.32 -15.73
CA LEU A 70 -5.06 26.30 -16.56
C LEU A 70 -5.73 26.88 -17.80
N LYS A 71 -6.05 28.18 -17.80
CA LYS A 71 -6.58 28.91 -18.97
C LYS A 71 -5.68 28.79 -20.20
N LYS A 72 -4.36 28.61 -19.99
CA LYS A 72 -3.37 28.43 -21.06
C LYS A 72 -3.52 27.11 -21.80
N TYR A 73 -4.18 26.12 -21.18
CA TYR A 73 -4.22 24.74 -21.69
C TYR A 73 -5.63 24.29 -22.06
N VAL A 74 -6.65 24.88 -21.43
CA VAL A 74 -8.06 24.54 -21.60
C VAL A 74 -8.90 25.81 -21.41
N ASP A 75 -10.00 25.91 -22.15
CA ASP A 75 -10.98 26.99 -21.96
C ASP A 75 -11.73 26.79 -20.64
N THR A 76 -11.31 27.50 -19.60
CA THR A 76 -11.83 27.38 -18.22
C THR A 76 -11.59 28.69 -17.47
N ASN A 77 -12.14 28.84 -16.26
CA ASN A 77 -11.74 29.91 -15.34
C ASN A 77 -11.80 29.46 -13.87
N ASP A 78 -11.22 30.25 -12.96
CA ASP A 78 -11.19 29.92 -11.52
C ASP A 78 -12.60 29.76 -10.95
N GLU A 79 -13.52 30.66 -11.27
CA GLU A 79 -14.88 30.63 -10.76
C GLU A 79 -15.61 29.34 -11.14
N TRP A 80 -15.51 28.92 -12.40
CA TRP A 80 -16.10 27.69 -12.91
C TRP A 80 -15.51 26.46 -12.21
N ILE A 81 -14.18 26.39 -12.07
CA ILE A 81 -13.50 25.25 -11.41
C ILE A 81 -13.86 25.20 -9.94
N ARG A 82 -13.75 26.32 -9.22
CA ARG A 82 -13.96 26.40 -7.79
C ARG A 82 -15.42 26.12 -7.41
N THR A 83 -16.37 26.63 -8.18
CA THR A 83 -17.81 26.41 -7.92
C THR A 83 -18.21 24.95 -8.10
N ARG A 84 -17.60 24.24 -9.06
CA ARG A 84 -17.94 22.83 -9.33
C ARG A 84 -17.12 21.81 -8.55
N THR A 85 -15.88 22.15 -8.20
CA THR A 85 -14.93 21.18 -7.63
C THR A 85 -14.34 21.59 -6.28
N GLY A 86 -14.45 22.86 -5.89
CA GLY A 86 -13.80 23.42 -4.70
C GLY A 86 -12.27 23.59 -4.82
N ILE A 87 -11.66 23.18 -5.94
CA ILE A 87 -10.20 23.19 -6.12
C ILE A 87 -9.73 24.60 -6.50
N LYS A 88 -8.74 25.15 -5.78
CA LYS A 88 -8.09 26.44 -6.11
C LYS A 88 -6.74 26.27 -6.83
N LYS A 89 -5.98 25.27 -6.40
CA LYS A 89 -4.67 24.92 -6.95
C LYS A 89 -4.45 23.43 -6.89
N ARG A 90 -3.52 22.95 -7.71
CA ARG A 90 -3.10 21.55 -7.79
C ARG A 90 -1.58 21.47 -7.94
N ARG A 91 -1.01 20.34 -7.55
CA ARG A 91 0.41 20.07 -7.74
C ARG A 91 0.62 19.15 -8.95
N ILE A 92 1.68 19.35 -9.70
CA ILE A 92 2.04 18.51 -10.86
C ILE A 92 3.49 18.08 -10.72
N LEU A 93 3.74 16.81 -11.02
CA LEU A 93 5.08 16.25 -11.06
C LEU A 93 5.83 16.78 -12.29
N LYS A 94 7.00 17.40 -12.09
CA LYS A 94 7.88 17.78 -13.20
C LYS A 94 8.69 16.58 -13.72
N ARG A 95 9.35 16.76 -14.87
CA ARG A 95 10.15 15.69 -15.52
C ARG A 95 11.35 15.24 -14.70
N ASP A 96 11.87 16.12 -13.85
CA ASP A 96 13.00 15.91 -12.93
C ASP A 96 12.58 15.30 -11.59
N GLU A 97 11.29 15.29 -11.26
CA GLU A 97 10.76 14.69 -10.05
C GLU A 97 10.33 13.23 -10.30
N ASN A 98 10.55 12.37 -9.31
CA ASN A 98 10.24 10.95 -9.40
C ASN A 98 9.17 10.55 -8.38
N ILE A 99 8.13 9.85 -8.85
CA ILE A 99 7.05 9.28 -8.03
C ILE A 99 7.64 8.43 -6.89
N SER A 100 8.62 7.56 -7.18
CA SER A 100 9.22 6.70 -6.18
C SER A 100 9.83 7.51 -5.03
N MET A 101 10.46 8.65 -5.31
CA MET A 101 11.06 9.50 -4.26
C MET A 101 9.99 10.10 -3.35
N LEU A 102 8.90 10.61 -3.92
CA LEU A 102 7.77 11.09 -3.12
C LEU A 102 7.17 9.98 -2.25
N GLN A 103 7.12 8.74 -2.76
CA GLN A 103 6.69 7.57 -1.99
C GLN A 103 7.64 7.28 -0.82
N ILE A 104 8.95 7.29 -1.07
CA ILE A 104 9.98 7.07 -0.06
C ILE A 104 9.92 8.15 1.03
N ASP A 105 9.78 9.41 0.66
CA ASP A 105 9.66 10.53 1.61
C ASP A 105 8.42 10.35 2.49
N SER A 106 7.28 10.01 1.90
CA SER A 106 6.04 9.78 2.65
C SER A 106 6.14 8.55 3.57
N ALA A 107 6.85 7.49 3.16
CA ALA A 107 7.07 6.29 3.97
C ALA A 107 8.04 6.56 5.12
N THR A 108 9.08 7.36 4.89
CA THR A 108 10.03 7.79 5.91
C THR A 108 9.33 8.61 6.99
N GLN A 109 8.49 9.58 6.60
CA GLN A 109 7.67 10.33 7.55
C GLN A 109 6.69 9.44 8.33
N ALA A 110 6.10 8.44 7.68
CA ALA A 110 5.20 7.50 8.36
C ALA A 110 5.95 6.66 9.42
N LEU A 111 7.19 6.26 9.14
CA LEU A 111 8.07 5.60 10.11
C LEU A 111 8.41 6.54 11.28
N GLU A 112 8.80 7.78 10.99
CA GLU A 112 9.14 8.78 12.01
C GLU A 112 7.96 9.07 12.95
N THR A 113 6.77 9.33 12.40
CA THR A 113 5.56 9.62 13.21
C THR A 113 5.11 8.43 14.05
N SER A 114 5.44 7.22 13.62
CA SER A 114 5.15 5.99 14.37
C SER A 114 6.22 5.61 15.39
N CYS A 115 7.37 6.29 15.38
CA CYS A 115 8.53 5.98 16.21
C CYS A 115 9.04 4.53 16.06
N LEU A 116 8.91 3.96 14.86
CA LEU A 116 9.35 2.60 14.55
C LEU A 116 10.61 2.61 13.70
N LYS A 117 11.40 1.52 13.81
CA LYS A 117 12.56 1.32 12.97
C LYS A 117 12.15 0.60 11.68
N PRO A 118 12.87 0.79 10.58
CA PRO A 118 12.63 0.04 9.34
C PRO A 118 12.69 -1.48 9.52
N SER A 119 13.44 -1.97 10.52
CA SER A 119 13.54 -3.38 10.89
C SER A 119 12.27 -3.96 11.49
N ASP A 120 11.38 -3.10 12.01
CA ASP A 120 10.15 -3.50 12.66
C ASP A 120 9.01 -3.70 11.64
N ILE A 121 9.28 -3.40 10.35
CA ILE A 121 8.30 -3.49 9.27
C ILE A 121 8.33 -4.87 8.62
N ASP A 122 7.18 -5.52 8.62
CA ASP A 122 7.02 -6.86 8.08
C ASP A 122 6.49 -6.84 6.65
N MET A 123 5.82 -5.75 6.25
CA MET A 123 5.23 -5.62 4.93
C MET A 123 5.17 -4.18 4.42
N VAL A 124 5.42 -4.01 3.12
CA VAL A 124 5.18 -2.77 2.38
C VAL A 124 4.20 -3.04 1.25
N ILE A 125 3.05 -2.37 1.29
CA ILE A 125 2.05 -2.40 0.21
C ILE A 125 2.08 -1.05 -0.51
N ASN A 126 2.44 -1.07 -1.80
CA ASN A 126 2.36 0.10 -2.66
C ASN A 126 1.05 0.12 -3.43
N ALA A 127 0.06 0.84 -2.90
CA ALA A 127 -1.24 1.04 -3.54
C ALA A 127 -1.18 2.21 -4.53
N SER A 128 -0.85 1.91 -5.79
CA SER A 128 -0.66 2.91 -6.84
C SER A 128 -1.37 2.50 -8.12
N SER A 129 -1.98 3.47 -8.80
CA SER A 129 -2.52 3.29 -10.18
C SER A 129 -1.64 3.92 -11.24
N THR A 130 -0.48 4.42 -10.86
CA THR A 130 0.51 4.88 -11.83
C THR A 130 1.88 4.52 -11.31
N PRO A 131 2.32 3.30 -11.63
CA PRO A 131 3.61 2.85 -11.16
C PRO A 131 4.71 3.59 -11.94
N GLN A 132 5.81 3.93 -11.26
CA GLN A 132 6.99 4.51 -11.92
C GLN A 132 7.66 3.46 -12.83
N ASN A 133 7.68 2.21 -12.36
CA ASN A 133 8.24 1.05 -13.03
C ASN A 133 7.12 0.08 -13.44
N LEU A 134 7.22 -0.54 -14.61
CA LEU A 134 6.26 -1.52 -15.11
C LEU A 134 6.01 -2.69 -14.14
N PHE A 135 7.02 -3.06 -13.35
CA PHE A 135 6.98 -4.20 -12.43
C PHE A 135 6.61 -3.82 -10.99
N GLY A 136 6.19 -2.56 -10.76
CA GLY A 136 5.94 -2.07 -9.41
C GLY A 136 7.18 -1.48 -8.74
N ASP A 137 6.96 -0.84 -7.60
CA ASP A 137 7.96 -0.03 -6.90
C ASP A 137 8.08 -0.37 -5.41
N ALA A 138 7.25 -1.29 -4.88
CA ALA A 138 7.26 -1.65 -3.47
C ALA A 138 8.65 -2.12 -2.99
N ASN A 139 9.34 -2.95 -3.79
CA ASN A 139 10.69 -3.45 -3.49
C ASN A 139 11.74 -2.33 -3.47
N ASN A 140 11.61 -1.36 -4.38
CA ASN A 140 12.55 -0.25 -4.47
C ASN A 140 12.38 0.68 -3.26
N ILE A 141 11.13 0.95 -2.87
CA ILE A 141 10.81 1.76 -1.70
C ILE A 141 11.31 1.08 -0.43
N SER A 142 10.96 -0.20 -0.21
CA SER A 142 11.36 -0.95 0.98
C SER A 142 12.88 -1.03 1.14
N ASN A 143 13.61 -1.23 0.05
CA ASN A 143 15.08 -1.25 0.05
C ASN A 143 15.66 0.11 0.45
N LYS A 144 15.09 1.22 -0.05
CA LYS A 144 15.59 2.57 0.25
C LYS A 144 15.26 3.05 1.66
N ILE A 145 14.11 2.69 2.21
CA ILE A 145 13.75 3.00 3.61
C ILE A 145 14.44 2.05 4.61
N GLY A 146 15.03 0.95 4.14
CA GLY A 146 15.78 0.01 4.98
C GLY A 146 14.97 -1.17 5.54
N CYS A 147 13.79 -1.45 5.01
CA CYS A 147 12.91 -2.56 5.42
C CYS A 147 13.37 -3.89 4.80
N LYS A 148 14.54 -4.39 5.23
CA LYS A 148 15.20 -5.56 4.61
C LYS A 148 14.45 -6.89 4.73
N ASN A 149 13.63 -7.05 5.77
CA ASN A 149 12.91 -8.28 6.05
C ASN A 149 11.43 -8.22 5.63
N SER A 150 11.03 -7.13 4.97
CA SER A 150 9.62 -6.90 4.63
C SER A 150 9.20 -7.64 3.37
N VAL A 151 7.96 -8.16 3.39
CA VAL A 151 7.25 -8.63 2.20
C VAL A 151 6.74 -7.42 1.44
N ASN A 152 7.00 -7.36 0.14
CA ASN A 152 6.72 -6.20 -0.67
C ASN A 152 5.74 -6.57 -1.77
N MET A 153 4.68 -5.76 -1.94
CA MET A 153 3.71 -5.97 -3.00
C MET A 153 3.14 -4.66 -3.54
N ASP A 154 2.87 -4.63 -4.83
CA ASP A 154 2.18 -3.54 -5.50
C ASP A 154 0.70 -3.91 -5.71
N LEU A 155 -0.17 -2.93 -5.49
CA LEU A 155 -1.63 -3.08 -5.62
C LEU A 155 -2.19 -1.95 -6.48
N THR A 156 -2.90 -2.30 -7.55
CA THR A 156 -3.56 -1.34 -8.44
C THR A 156 -5.06 -1.32 -8.21
N ALA A 157 -5.56 -0.29 -7.53
CA ALA A 157 -6.99 -0.15 -7.21
C ALA A 157 -7.49 1.32 -7.15
N ALA A 158 -6.99 2.20 -8.03
CA ALA A 158 -7.42 3.59 -8.20
C ALA A 158 -7.61 4.35 -6.87
N CYS A 159 -8.67 5.16 -6.77
CA CYS A 159 -9.01 5.92 -5.56
C CYS A 159 -9.31 5.03 -4.34
N THR A 160 -9.62 3.76 -4.56
CA THR A 160 -9.91 2.78 -3.49
C THR A 160 -8.66 2.04 -3.00
N GLY A 161 -7.48 2.36 -3.53
CA GLY A 161 -6.21 1.69 -3.22
C GLY A 161 -5.92 1.57 -1.73
N PHE A 162 -6.21 2.62 -0.96
CA PHE A 162 -6.05 2.59 0.49
C PHE A 162 -6.89 1.51 1.16
N ILE A 163 -8.20 1.48 0.86
CA ILE A 163 -9.14 0.57 1.50
C ILE A 163 -8.77 -0.86 1.16
N PHE A 164 -8.46 -1.13 -0.11
CA PHE A 164 -8.03 -2.45 -0.53
C PHE A 164 -6.70 -2.85 0.13
N ALA A 165 -5.71 -1.97 0.21
CA ALA A 165 -4.44 -2.27 0.87
C ALA A 165 -4.62 -2.50 2.38
N PHE A 166 -5.46 -1.70 3.04
CA PHE A 166 -5.77 -1.84 4.46
C PHE A 166 -6.44 -3.17 4.77
N VAL A 167 -7.48 -3.52 4.02
CA VAL A 167 -8.18 -4.81 4.15
C VAL A 167 -7.27 -5.97 3.78
N THR A 168 -6.50 -5.84 2.70
CA THR A 168 -5.49 -6.85 2.30
C THR A 168 -4.48 -7.12 3.41
N GLY A 169 -3.95 -6.06 4.03
CA GLY A 169 -3.06 -6.17 5.19
C GLY A 169 -3.70 -6.89 6.38
N MET A 170 -5.00 -6.65 6.65
CA MET A 170 -5.74 -7.35 7.70
C MET A 170 -5.87 -8.86 7.45
N TYR A 171 -6.09 -9.26 6.20
CA TYR A 171 -6.49 -10.63 5.87
C TYR A 171 -5.35 -11.54 5.45
N ILE A 172 -4.27 -11.01 4.86
CA ILE A 172 -3.21 -11.85 4.31
C ILE A 172 -2.40 -12.56 5.41
N TYR A 173 -2.36 -12.04 6.65
CA TYR A 173 -1.43 -12.59 7.63
C TYR A 173 -1.99 -12.88 9.03
N ILE A 174 -1.61 -14.08 9.52
CA ILE A 174 -2.06 -14.71 10.75
C ILE A 174 -1.37 -14.12 12.00
N TYR A 175 -0.21 -13.44 11.85
CA TYR A 175 0.59 -12.86 12.95
C TYR A 175 0.38 -11.36 13.17
N ILE A 176 0.82 -10.88 14.34
CA ILE A 176 0.93 -9.45 14.66
C ILE A 176 2.01 -8.86 13.76
N TYR A 177 1.61 -7.98 12.84
CA TYR A 177 2.54 -7.35 11.90
C TYR A 177 2.34 -5.84 11.85
N ILE A 178 3.44 -5.17 11.55
CA ILE A 178 3.51 -3.73 11.30
C ILE A 178 3.64 -3.53 9.79
N ILE A 179 2.64 -2.87 9.19
CA ILE A 179 2.51 -2.74 7.74
C ILE A 179 2.61 -1.26 7.33
N ILE A 180 3.49 -0.96 6.38
CA ILE A 180 3.50 0.31 5.65
C ILE A 180 2.57 0.22 4.44
N ILE A 181 1.53 1.06 4.41
CA ILE A 181 0.64 1.22 3.27
C ILE A 181 0.94 2.56 2.61
N ILE A 182 1.56 2.50 1.44
CA ILE A 182 1.87 3.68 0.63
C ILE A 182 0.73 3.86 -0.36
N ILE A 183 0.05 5.00 -0.31
CA ILE A 183 -0.98 5.33 -1.29
C ILE A 183 -0.42 6.36 -2.25
N PHE A 184 -0.53 6.07 -3.53
CA PHE A 184 -0.33 7.08 -4.56
C PHE A 184 -1.54 7.21 -5.47
N PHE A 185 -1.93 8.47 -5.67
CA PHE A 185 -2.99 8.81 -6.59
C PHE A 185 -2.50 9.79 -7.66
N PHE A 186 -2.54 9.29 -8.91
CA PHE A 186 -2.67 10.02 -10.16
C PHE A 186 -1.61 11.09 -10.48
N PRO A 187 -0.51 10.75 -11.17
CA PRO A 187 0.21 11.71 -11.98
C PRO A 187 -0.57 11.84 -13.29
N CYS A 188 -1.09 13.04 -13.57
CA CYS A 188 -1.48 13.37 -14.92
C CYS A 188 -0.20 13.44 -15.77
N LYS A 189 0.34 12.29 -16.20
CA LYS A 189 1.50 12.18 -17.07
C LYS A 189 1.05 12.54 -18.48
N LYS A 190 0.89 13.83 -18.78
CA LYS A 190 0.67 14.25 -20.18
C LYS A 190 2.01 14.14 -20.89
N HIS A 191 2.19 13.05 -21.64
CA HIS A 191 3.30 12.85 -22.55
C HIS A 191 3.39 13.95 -23.64
N ASN A 192 2.36 14.79 -23.82
CA ASN A 192 2.23 15.76 -24.92
C ASN A 192 1.94 17.22 -24.47
N LEU A 193 2.50 17.71 -23.36
CA LEU A 193 2.36 19.15 -22.99
C LEU A 193 3.67 19.96 -23.00
N CYS A 194 4.74 19.37 -23.52
CA CYS A 194 5.93 20.15 -23.89
C CYS A 194 6.29 19.79 -25.33
N THR A 195 5.59 20.42 -26.26
CA THR A 195 6.23 20.97 -27.45
C THR A 195 6.54 22.43 -27.15
#